data_AF-A0A3C8CB16-F1
#
_entry.id   AF-A0A3C8CB16-F1
#
_cell.length_a   1.000
_cell.length_b   1.000
_cell.length_c   1.000
_cell.angle_alpha   90.00
_cell.angle_beta   90.00
_cell.angle_gamma   90.00
#
_symmetry.space_group_name_H-M   'P 1'
#
loop_
_entity.id
_entity.type
_entity.pdbx_description
1 polymer ?
#
loop_
_entity_poly.entity_id
_entity_poly.type
_entity_poly.pdbx_seq_one_letter_code
_entity_poly.pdbx_strand_id
1 'polypeptide(L)'
;MAKKSTTTGNYRCSFCGKSQDEVKKLIAGPSVYICDECIELCNEIMVEEWAQEKGEDFQHLLKPHDLYKHLDQYIVGQERCKKILSVAVHNHFKRVDSNLDLEDVELQKSNVLLIGPTGSGKTLMAQTLARILDVPFTIVDATTLTEAGYVGEDVE
;
A
#
# COMPACT_ATOMS: atom_id res chain seq x y z
N MET A 1 -56.32 -0.73 39.07
CA MET A 1 -54.95 -0.49 39.57
C MET A 1 -54.10 -1.72 39.27
N ALA A 2 -53.23 -1.66 38.28
CA ALA A 2 -52.19 -2.66 38.05
C ALA A 2 -51.01 -1.94 37.37
N LYS A 3 -50.11 -1.39 38.19
CA LYS A 3 -48.84 -0.82 37.72
C LYS A 3 -48.02 -1.96 37.11
N LYS A 4 -47.90 -2.00 35.78
CA LYS A 4 -46.84 -2.77 35.12
C LYS A 4 -45.52 -2.13 35.51
N SER A 5 -44.69 -2.86 36.26
CA SER A 5 -43.31 -2.48 36.52
C SER A 5 -42.54 -2.54 35.20
N THR A 6 -42.22 -1.37 34.66
CA THR A 6 -41.19 -1.19 33.65
C THR A 6 -39.86 -1.61 34.28
N THR A 7 -39.38 -2.81 33.95
CA THR A 7 -37.98 -3.19 34.22
C THR A 7 -37.13 -2.44 33.20
N THR A 8 -36.82 -1.18 33.48
CA THR A 8 -35.79 -0.41 32.79
C THR A 8 -34.45 -1.08 33.11
N GLY A 9 -34.09 -2.08 32.31
CA GLY A 9 -32.74 -2.62 32.30
C GLY A 9 -31.81 -1.46 32.01
N ASN A 10 -30.98 -1.10 32.99
CA ASN A 10 -30.07 0.03 32.93
C ASN A 10 -28.90 -0.37 32.01
N TYR A 11 -29.16 -0.46 30.70
CA TYR A 11 -28.17 -0.81 29.70
C TYR A 11 -27.14 0.30 29.64
N ARG A 12 -25.88 -0.06 29.89
CA ARG A 12 -24.76 0.88 30.00
C ARG A 12 -23.62 0.41 29.14
N CYS A 13 -22.94 1.36 28.51
CA CYS A 13 -21.71 1.10 27.78
C CYS A 13 -20.65 0.53 28.74
N SER A 14 -20.04 -0.59 28.37
CA SER A 14 -19.02 -1.27 29.16
C SER A 14 -17.66 -0.53 29.15
N PHE A 15 -17.49 0.45 28.27
CA PHE A 15 -16.25 1.23 28.13
C PHE A 15 -16.32 2.56 28.88
N CYS A 16 -17.35 3.39 28.64
CA CYS A 16 -17.48 4.72 29.26
C CYS A 16 -18.51 4.79 30.41
N GLY A 17 -19.31 3.74 30.62
CA GLY A 17 -20.31 3.68 31.69
C GLY A 17 -21.61 4.47 31.43
N LYS A 18 -21.71 5.19 30.30
CA LYS A 18 -22.90 5.96 29.92
C LYS A 18 -24.12 5.06 29.72
N SER A 19 -25.29 5.56 30.08
CA SER A 19 -26.57 4.85 29.88
C SER A 19 -27.03 4.95 28.43
N GLN A 20 -27.99 4.09 28.06
CA GLN A 20 -28.61 4.12 26.73
C GLN A 20 -29.23 5.49 26.37
N ASP A 21 -29.68 6.26 27.37
CA ASP A 21 -30.30 7.58 27.16
C ASP A 21 -29.26 8.70 26.92
N GLU A 22 -28.00 8.46 27.31
CA GLU A 22 -26.91 9.43 27.22
C GLU A 22 -26.15 9.36 25.88
N VAL A 23 -26.43 8.37 25.04
CA VAL A 23 -25.72 8.11 23.78
C VAL A 23 -26.70 7.95 22.62
N LYS A 24 -26.29 8.27 21.38
CA LYS A 24 -27.21 8.16 20.23
C LYS A 24 -27.47 6.70 19.86
N LYS A 25 -26.46 5.84 20.00
CA LYS A 25 -26.58 4.40 19.73
C LYS A 25 -25.82 3.60 20.77
N LEU A 26 -26.45 2.52 21.23
CA LEU A 26 -25.83 1.51 22.07
C LEU A 26 -25.95 0.16 21.36
N ILE A 27 -24.82 -0.44 21.02
CA ILE A 27 -24.74 -1.73 20.32
C ILE A 27 -24.57 -2.84 21.35
N ALA A 28 -25.40 -3.87 21.25
CA ALA A 28 -25.42 -5.02 22.16
C ALA A 28 -24.65 -6.21 21.57
N GLY A 29 -23.66 -6.70 22.31
CA GLY A 29 -23.01 -7.99 22.08
C GLY A 29 -23.52 -9.08 23.05
N PRO A 30 -22.98 -10.31 22.99
CA PRO A 30 -23.44 -11.42 23.82
C PRO A 30 -23.37 -11.19 25.34
N SER A 31 -22.44 -10.35 25.81
CA SER A 31 -22.28 -10.02 27.24
C SER A 31 -21.71 -8.61 27.47
N VAL A 32 -21.71 -7.75 26.46
CA VAL A 32 -21.04 -6.44 26.47
C VAL A 32 -21.86 -5.44 25.67
N TYR A 33 -21.78 -4.16 26.02
CA TYR A 33 -22.41 -3.08 25.28
C TYR A 33 -21.37 -2.00 24.95
N ILE A 34 -21.42 -1.44 23.75
CA ILE A 34 -20.54 -0.35 23.31
C ILE A 34 -21.37 0.77 22.67
N CYS A 35 -21.08 2.02 22.99
CA CYS A 35 -21.76 3.18 22.40
C CYS A 35 -21.06 3.68 21.13
N ASP A 36 -21.75 4.50 20.35
CA ASP A 36 -21.22 5.15 19.15
C ASP A 36 -19.94 5.96 19.43
N GLU A 37 -19.92 6.75 20.50
CA GLU A 37 -18.74 7.54 20.85
C GLU A 37 -17.50 6.68 21.15
N CYS A 38 -17.67 5.54 21.85
CA CYS A 38 -16.56 4.63 22.13
C CYS A 38 -16.08 3.93 20.86
N ILE A 39 -16.96 3.66 19.89
CA ILE A 39 -16.56 3.11 18.59
C ILE A 39 -15.76 4.15 17.81
N GLU A 40 -16.19 5.41 17.80
CA GLU A 40 -15.46 6.50 17.16
C GLU A 40 -14.06 6.64 17.76
N LEU A 41 -13.97 6.69 19.10
CA LEU A 41 -12.68 6.77 19.79
C LEU A 41 -11.79 5.54 19.52
N CYS A 42 -12.36 4.33 19.54
CA CYS A 42 -11.60 3.12 19.20
C CYS A 42 -11.11 3.17 17.75
N ASN A 43 -11.94 3.63 16.81
CA ASN A 43 -11.53 3.77 15.41
C ASN A 43 -10.41 4.82 15.26
N GLU A 44 -10.49 5.95 15.97
CA GLU A 44 -9.42 6.97 15.95
C GLU A 44 -8.10 6.39 16.45
N ILE A 45 -8.11 5.69 17.58
CA ILE A 45 -6.91 5.05 18.15
C ILE A 45 -6.36 3.99 17.18
N MET A 46 -7.23 3.16 16.59
CA MET A 46 -6.80 2.14 15.63
C MET A 46 -6.19 2.74 14.35
N VAL A 47 -6.75 3.86 13.87
CA VAL A 47 -6.21 4.57 12.70
C VAL A 47 -4.84 5.18 13.02
N GLU A 48 -4.66 5.76 14.21
CA GLU A 48 -3.36 6.27 14.65
C GLU A 48 -2.31 5.17 14.79
N GLU A 49 -2.67 4.01 15.35
CA GLU A 49 -1.76 2.85 15.44
C GLU A 49 -1.38 2.32 14.06
N TRP A 50 -2.34 2.15 13.14
CA TRP A 50 -2.03 1.74 11.76
C TRP A 50 -1.21 2.78 10.99
N ALA A 51 -1.39 4.08 11.26
CA ALA A 51 -0.56 5.13 10.68
C ALA A 51 0.88 5.07 11.22
N GLN A 52 1.07 4.71 12.50
CA GLN A 52 2.39 4.49 13.09
C GLN A 52 3.07 3.23 12.55
N GLU A 53 2.34 2.11 12.38
CA GLU A 53 2.86 0.89 11.74
C GLU A 53 3.23 1.14 10.27
N LYS A 54 2.41 1.89 9.52
CA LYS A 54 2.76 2.33 8.15
C LYS A 54 4.02 3.21 8.13
N GLY A 55 4.24 4.01 9.17
CA GLY A 55 5.47 4.78 9.35
C GLY A 55 6.73 3.91 9.49
N GLU A 56 6.60 2.66 9.93
CA GLU A 56 7.69 1.67 9.95
C GLU A 56 7.87 0.99 8.59
N ASP A 57 6.80 0.70 7.84
CA ASP A 57 6.91 0.24 6.43
C ASP A 57 7.56 1.30 5.51
N PHE A 58 7.38 2.59 5.82
CA PHE A 58 8.09 3.71 5.18
C PHE A 58 9.62 3.64 5.33
N GLN A 59 10.15 2.88 6.28
CA GLN A 59 11.59 2.72 6.48
C GLN A 59 12.23 1.78 5.45
N HIS A 60 11.45 1.03 4.68
CA HIS A 60 11.98 0.04 3.74
C HIS A 60 12.15 0.53 2.30
N LEU A 61 11.75 1.77 2.01
CA LEU A 61 11.92 2.38 0.68
C LEU A 61 13.37 2.84 0.50
N LEU A 62 14.18 2.02 -0.18
CA LEU A 62 15.58 2.35 -0.46
C LEU A 62 15.69 3.72 -1.15
N LYS A 63 16.63 4.54 -0.67
CA LYS A 63 16.94 5.82 -1.30
C LYS A 63 17.55 5.57 -2.68
N PRO A 64 17.38 6.49 -3.65
CA PRO A 64 17.97 6.34 -4.98
C PRO A 64 19.48 6.13 -4.94
N HIS A 65 20.18 6.71 -3.98
CA HIS A 65 21.62 6.51 -3.83
C HIS A 65 21.99 5.07 -3.44
N ASP A 66 21.19 4.44 -2.57
CA ASP A 66 21.46 3.08 -2.11
C ASP A 66 21.11 2.07 -3.20
N LEU A 67 19.99 2.28 -3.92
CA LEU A 67 19.67 1.53 -5.13
C LEU A 67 20.80 1.60 -6.16
N TYR A 68 21.35 2.79 -6.37
CA TYR A 68 22.48 2.98 -7.26
C TYR A 68 23.69 2.14 -6.86
N LYS A 69 24.08 2.18 -5.57
CA LYS A 69 25.21 1.41 -5.05
C LYS A 69 25.01 -0.08 -5.21
N HIS A 70 23.80 -0.58 -4.95
CA HIS A 70 23.50 -1.99 -5.15
C HIS A 70 23.59 -2.39 -6.62
N LEU A 71 23.06 -1.57 -7.54
CA LEU A 71 23.21 -1.83 -8.97
C LEU A 71 24.67 -1.80 -9.42
N ASP A 72 25.47 -0.92 -8.84
CA ASP A 72 26.90 -0.77 -9.14
C ASP A 72 27.72 -2.03 -8.80
N GLN A 73 27.29 -2.80 -7.80
CA GLN A 73 27.95 -4.07 -7.43
C GLN A 73 27.81 -5.16 -8.51
N TYR A 74 26.75 -5.12 -9.32
CA TYR A 74 26.44 -6.15 -10.32
C TYR A 74 26.61 -5.67 -11.76
N ILE A 75 26.48 -4.36 -12.01
CA ILE A 75 26.43 -3.77 -13.35
C ILE A 75 27.54 -2.74 -13.50
N VAL A 76 28.57 -3.15 -14.24
CA VAL A 76 29.73 -2.32 -14.53
C VAL A 76 29.37 -1.24 -15.55
N GLY A 77 29.66 0.02 -15.21
CA GLY A 77 29.36 1.18 -16.04
C GLY A 77 27.85 1.47 -16.14
N GLN A 78 27.40 1.99 -17.29
CA GLN A 78 26.00 2.37 -17.52
C GLN A 78 25.46 3.37 -16.47
N GLU A 79 26.31 4.27 -16.00
CA GLU A 79 26.04 5.22 -14.91
C GLU A 79 24.73 5.99 -15.09
N ARG A 80 24.46 6.48 -16.31
CA ARG A 80 23.22 7.20 -16.64
C ARG A 80 21.98 6.34 -16.40
N CYS A 81 22.03 5.08 -16.83
CA CYS A 81 20.90 4.16 -16.71
C CYS A 81 20.64 3.81 -15.24
N LYS A 82 21.70 3.49 -14.47
CA LYS A 82 21.60 3.21 -13.03
C LYS A 82 20.95 4.37 -12.26
N LYS A 83 21.33 5.63 -12.58
CA LYS A 83 20.71 6.83 -11.97
C LYS A 83 19.23 6.94 -12.29
N ILE A 84 18.86 6.82 -13.58
CA ILE A 84 17.47 6.94 -14.03
C ILE A 84 16.61 5.87 -13.37
N LEU A 85 17.04 4.61 -13.39
CA LEU A 85 16.31 3.49 -12.79
C LEU A 85 16.14 3.67 -11.28
N SER A 86 17.20 4.09 -10.57
CA SER A 86 17.13 4.30 -9.12
C SER A 86 16.10 5.36 -8.74
N VAL A 87 15.99 6.44 -9.53
CA VAL A 87 14.98 7.50 -9.30
C VAL A 87 13.58 7.02 -9.71
N ALA A 88 13.45 6.40 -10.88
CA ALA A 88 12.16 5.94 -11.40
C ALA A 88 11.50 4.91 -10.46
N VAL A 89 12.27 3.96 -9.95
CA VAL A 89 11.81 2.94 -9.00
C VAL A 89 11.41 3.58 -7.67
N HIS A 90 12.25 4.44 -7.12
CA HIS A 90 11.94 5.13 -5.86
C HIS A 90 10.64 5.93 -5.97
N ASN A 91 10.47 6.67 -7.08
CA ASN A 91 9.25 7.42 -7.34
C ASN A 91 8.04 6.51 -7.59
N HIS A 92 8.23 5.34 -8.21
CA HIS A 92 7.16 4.38 -8.42
C HIS A 92 6.57 3.89 -7.09
N PHE A 93 7.42 3.48 -6.15
CA PHE A 93 6.96 3.04 -4.83
C PHE A 93 6.36 4.17 -4.01
N LYS A 94 6.97 5.37 -4.04
CA LYS A 94 6.36 6.55 -3.41
C LYS A 94 4.95 6.82 -3.94
N ARG A 95 4.76 6.68 -5.25
CA ARG A 95 3.45 6.88 -5.89
C ARG A 95 2.42 5.82 -5.48
N VAL A 96 2.85 4.55 -5.39
CA VAL A 96 1.96 3.44 -4.97
C VAL A 96 1.50 3.64 -3.54
N ASP A 97 2.39 4.13 -2.68
CA ASP A 97 2.12 4.33 -1.27
C ASP A 97 1.32 5.63 -0.99
N SER A 98 1.61 6.72 -1.73
CA SER A 98 0.90 8.00 -1.60
C SER A 98 -0.55 7.99 -2.14
N ASN A 99 -0.99 6.92 -2.79
CA ASN A 99 -2.36 6.80 -3.33
C ASN A 99 -3.45 6.78 -2.24
N LEU A 100 -3.09 6.85 -0.96
CA LEU A 100 -4.01 6.87 0.17
C LEU A 100 -4.46 8.28 0.60
N ASP A 101 -3.74 9.37 0.28
CA ASP A 101 -3.93 10.67 0.94
C ASP A 101 -3.90 11.93 0.03
N LEU A 102 -3.98 11.79 -1.31
CA LEU A 102 -3.88 12.93 -2.23
C LEU A 102 -5.19 13.16 -2.99
N GLU A 103 -6.14 13.85 -2.37
CA GLU A 103 -7.46 14.16 -2.98
C GLU A 103 -7.38 15.09 -4.21
N ASP A 104 -6.27 15.84 -4.38
CA ASP A 104 -6.14 16.89 -5.40
C ASP A 104 -4.91 16.76 -6.33
N VAL A 105 -4.10 15.69 -6.21
CA VAL A 105 -2.86 15.55 -7.00
C VAL A 105 -2.76 14.19 -7.70
N GLU A 106 -2.97 14.18 -9.01
CA GLU A 106 -2.75 13.01 -9.85
C GLU A 106 -1.26 12.79 -10.16
N LEU A 107 -0.68 11.72 -9.63
CA LEU A 107 0.70 11.33 -9.93
C LEU A 107 0.76 10.41 -11.15
N GLN A 108 1.43 10.86 -12.20
CA GLN A 108 1.63 10.08 -13.43
C GLN A 108 2.64 8.93 -13.24
N LYS A 109 2.37 7.79 -13.89
CA LYS A 109 3.31 6.66 -13.93
C LYS A 109 4.49 6.97 -14.85
N SER A 110 5.71 6.86 -14.34
CA SER A 110 6.94 6.97 -15.14
C SER A 110 7.42 5.60 -15.60
N ASN A 111 7.09 5.23 -16.84
CA ASN A 111 7.66 4.03 -17.47
C ASN A 111 9.07 4.33 -18.00
N VAL A 112 9.92 3.29 -18.09
CA VAL A 112 11.31 3.42 -18.55
C VAL A 112 11.50 2.60 -19.83
N LEU A 113 12.12 3.20 -20.84
CA LEU A 113 12.58 2.51 -22.05
C LEU A 113 14.11 2.36 -22.01
N LEU A 114 14.61 1.13 -22.08
CA LEU A 114 16.04 0.83 -22.08
C LEU A 114 16.54 0.59 -23.51
N ILE A 115 17.39 1.48 -24.00
CA ILE A 115 17.99 1.38 -25.33
C ILE A 115 19.48 1.07 -25.21
N GLY A 116 19.95 0.04 -25.93
CA GLY A 116 21.36 -0.31 -25.97
C GLY A 116 21.63 -1.57 -26.79
N PRO A 117 22.90 -1.84 -27.16
CA PRO A 117 23.29 -2.99 -27.96
C PRO A 117 22.99 -4.32 -27.25
N THR A 118 23.06 -5.42 -27.98
CA THR A 118 22.98 -6.77 -27.40
C THR A 118 24.10 -6.98 -26.38
N GLY A 119 23.82 -7.75 -25.31
CA GLY A 119 24.81 -8.03 -24.27
C GLY A 119 25.15 -6.88 -23.30
N SER A 120 24.53 -5.70 -23.41
CA SER A 120 24.86 -4.55 -22.56
C SER A 120 24.28 -4.58 -21.13
N GLY A 121 23.68 -5.69 -20.71
CA GLY A 121 23.14 -5.86 -19.35
C GLY A 121 21.72 -5.34 -19.11
N LYS A 122 20.92 -5.06 -20.15
CA LYS A 122 19.52 -4.59 -20.00
C LYS A 122 18.64 -5.54 -19.18
N THR A 123 18.66 -6.84 -19.51
CA THR A 123 17.90 -7.86 -18.78
C THR A 123 18.44 -8.04 -17.35
N LEU A 124 19.77 -8.02 -17.19
CA LEU A 124 20.42 -8.12 -15.89
C LEU A 124 20.04 -6.96 -14.95
N MET A 125 19.89 -5.74 -15.48
CA MET A 125 19.40 -4.58 -14.74
C MET A 125 18.03 -4.84 -14.12
N ALA A 126 17.07 -5.27 -14.94
CA ALA A 126 15.71 -5.52 -14.48
C ALA A 126 15.66 -6.65 -13.43
N GLN A 127 16.38 -7.75 -13.68
CA GLN A 127 16.48 -8.88 -12.73
C GLN A 127 17.16 -8.50 -11.41
N THR A 128 18.18 -7.62 -11.46
CA THR A 128 18.88 -7.18 -10.25
C THR A 128 18.01 -6.25 -9.43
N LEU A 129 17.28 -5.33 -10.07
CA LEU A 129 16.30 -4.48 -9.38
C LEU A 129 15.23 -5.32 -8.67
N ALA A 130 14.64 -6.30 -9.37
CA ALA A 130 13.63 -7.19 -8.78
C ALA A 130 14.13 -7.90 -7.52
N ARG A 131 15.38 -8.42 -7.55
CA ARG A 131 16.01 -9.07 -6.39
C ARG A 131 16.29 -8.12 -5.23
N ILE A 132 16.68 -6.86 -5.51
CA ILE A 132 16.95 -5.86 -4.47
C ILE A 132 15.67 -5.43 -3.77
N LEU A 133 14.58 -5.30 -4.53
CA LEU A 133 13.31 -4.75 -4.07
C LEU A 133 12.36 -5.80 -3.51
N ASP A 134 12.68 -7.08 -3.67
CA ASP A 134 11.86 -8.23 -3.26
C ASP A 134 10.41 -8.12 -3.73
N VAL A 135 10.23 -7.77 -5.01
CA VAL A 135 8.90 -7.61 -5.62
C VAL A 135 8.63 -8.64 -6.71
N PRO A 136 7.35 -8.98 -6.95
CA PRO A 136 6.96 -9.79 -8.10
C PRO A 136 7.50 -9.19 -9.40
N PHE A 137 8.15 -10.04 -10.20
CA PHE A 137 8.81 -9.62 -11.43
C PHE A 137 8.57 -10.61 -12.55
N THR A 138 8.11 -10.10 -13.69
CA THR A 138 7.81 -10.88 -14.89
C THR A 138 8.67 -10.36 -16.05
N ILE A 139 9.19 -11.28 -16.86
CA ILE A 139 9.88 -10.97 -18.11
C ILE A 139 9.01 -11.53 -19.24
N VAL A 140 8.68 -10.68 -20.20
CA VAL A 140 7.88 -11.06 -21.39
C VAL A 140 8.66 -10.66 -22.64
N ASP A 141 8.64 -11.53 -23.66
CA ASP A 141 9.18 -11.21 -24.98
C ASP A 141 8.05 -10.64 -25.85
N ALA A 142 8.16 -9.38 -26.24
CA ALA A 142 7.13 -8.75 -27.06
C ALA A 142 7.01 -9.35 -28.47
N THR A 143 7.98 -10.15 -28.92
CA THR A 143 7.94 -10.78 -30.25
C THR A 143 6.96 -11.96 -30.33
N THR A 144 6.53 -12.51 -29.19
CA THR A 144 5.52 -13.58 -29.14
C THR A 144 4.09 -13.04 -29.14
N LEU A 145 3.93 -11.76 -28.84
CA LEU A 145 2.63 -11.10 -28.74
C LEU A 145 2.12 -10.68 -30.10
N THR A 146 0.89 -11.05 -30.42
CA THR A 146 0.21 -10.67 -31.66
C THR A 146 -1.10 -9.96 -31.37
N GLU A 147 -1.61 -9.19 -32.34
CA GLU A 147 -2.94 -8.58 -32.23
C GLU A 147 -4.01 -9.66 -32.00
N ALA A 148 -5.04 -9.32 -31.22
CA ALA A 148 -6.16 -10.20 -30.95
C ALA A 148 -6.77 -10.74 -32.26
N GLY A 149 -6.94 -12.07 -32.33
CA GLY A 149 -7.45 -12.75 -33.52
C GLY A 149 -6.39 -13.21 -34.52
N TYR A 150 -5.10 -13.01 -34.24
CA TYR A 150 -3.99 -13.66 -34.94
C TYR A 150 -3.41 -14.84 -34.13
N VAL A 151 -2.66 -15.71 -34.80
CA VAL A 151 -1.99 -16.86 -34.15
C VAL A 151 -0.76 -16.36 -33.40
N GLY A 152 -0.87 -16.26 -32.07
CA GLY A 152 0.18 -15.84 -31.14
C GLY A 152 -0.35 -15.78 -29.70
N GLU A 153 0.47 -15.32 -28.76
CA GLU A 153 0.05 -15.07 -27.38
C GLU A 153 -0.68 -13.72 -27.28
N ASP A 154 -1.80 -13.68 -26.54
CA ASP A 154 -2.52 -12.43 -26.25
C ASP A 154 -1.86 -11.71 -25.06
N VAL A 155 -2.16 -10.42 -24.91
CA VAL A 155 -1.57 -9.55 -23.86
C VAL A 155 -2.26 -9.74 -22.50
N GLU A 156 -3.44 -10.37 -22.47
CA GLU A 156 -4.25 -10.62 -21.26
C GLU A 156 -3.73 -11.72 -20.33
#